data_AF-A0A076HAJ5-F1
#
_entry.id   AF-A0A076HAJ5-F1
#
_cell.length_a   1.000
_cell.length_b   1.000
_cell.length_c   1.000
_cell.angle_alpha   90.00
_cell.angle_beta   90.00
_cell.angle_gamma   90.00
#
_symmetry.space_group_name_H-M   'P 1'
#
loop_
_entity.id
_entity.type
_entity.pdbx_description
1 polymer ?
#
loop_
_entity_poly.entity_id
_entity_poly.type
_entity_poly.pdbx_seq_one_letter_code
_entity_poly.pdbx_strand_id
1 'polypeptide(L)' 'MSQVQASRLGRSAITFFVQPESKASIRAALADGGYGTSFQQGIVNLLNELMEKQNREPIT' A
#
# COMPACT_ATOMS: atom_id res chain seq x y z
N MET A 1 3.02 27.61 5.41
CA MET A 1 2.84 26.52 4.43
C MET A 1 1.38 26.10 4.46
N SER A 2 0.65 26.31 3.37
CA SER A 2 -0.76 25.87 3.28
C SER A 2 -0.79 24.34 3.25
N GLN A 3 -1.50 23.74 4.20
CA GLN A 3 -1.70 22.30 4.25
C GLN A 3 -2.51 21.89 3.01
N VAL A 4 -1.90 21.16 2.09
CA VAL A 4 -2.60 20.57 0.94
C VAL A 4 -3.59 19.56 1.50
N GLN A 5 -4.89 19.86 1.37
CA GLN A 5 -5.94 19.04 1.98
C GLN A 5 -5.98 17.65 1.32
N ALA A 6 -5.53 16.65 2.07
CA ALA A 6 -5.54 15.26 1.65
C ALA A 6 -6.97 14.70 1.80
N SER A 7 -7.72 14.55 0.70
CA SER A 7 -9.12 14.08 0.63
C SER A 7 -10.14 14.74 1.59
N ARG A 8 -11.43 14.43 1.42
CA ARG A 8 -12.51 14.89 2.33
C ARG A 8 -12.39 14.28 3.74
N LEU A 9 -11.54 13.26 3.90
CA LEU A 9 -11.31 12.54 5.15
C LEU A 9 -9.96 12.85 5.80
N GLY A 10 -9.19 13.82 5.27
CA GLY A 10 -7.84 14.12 5.78
C GLY A 10 -6.79 13.06 5.43
N ARG A 11 -7.09 12.16 4.49
CA ARG A 11 -6.20 11.07 4.04
C ARG A 11 -5.64 11.31 2.65
N SER A 12 -4.37 10.99 2.46
CA SER A 12 -3.74 10.95 1.13
C SER A 12 -4.05 9.62 0.44
N ALA A 13 -4.14 9.64 -0.89
CA ALA A 13 -4.35 8.43 -1.69
C ALA A 13 -3.14 8.21 -2.61
N ILE A 14 -2.75 6.95 -2.77
CA ILE A 14 -1.78 6.51 -3.77
C ILE A 14 -2.54 5.60 -4.74
N THR A 15 -2.50 5.94 -6.02
CA THR A 15 -3.17 5.18 -7.08
C THR A 15 -2.13 4.51 -7.97
N PHE A 16 -2.27 3.20 -8.17
CA PHE A 16 -1.46 2.42 -9.09
C PHE A 16 -2.33 1.94 -10.25
N PHE A 17 -1.86 2.16 -11.47
CA PHE A 17 -2.47 1.59 -12.67
C PHE A 17 -1.76 0.29 -13.01
N VAL A 18 -2.53 -0.79 -13.10
CA VAL A 18 -2.06 -2.11 -13.50
C VAL A 18 -2.95 -2.64 -14.61
N GLN A 19 -2.44 -3.60 -15.36
CA GLN A 19 -3.27 -4.35 -16.31
C GLN A 19 -4.45 -5.02 -15.57
N PRO A 20 -5.67 -5.05 -16.16
CA PRO A 20 -6.86 -5.59 -15.49
C PRO A 20 -6.68 -7.00 -14.93
N GLU A 21 -6.02 -7.87 -15.69
CA GLU A 21 -5.70 -9.26 -15.35
C GLU A 21 -4.76 -9.37 -14.14
N SER A 22 -3.90 -8.40 -13.91
CA SER A 22 -2.91 -8.42 -12.84
C SER A 22 -3.52 -8.21 -11.45
N LYS A 23 -4.74 -7.66 -11.35
CA LYS A 23 -5.38 -7.37 -10.05
C LYS A 23 -5.54 -8.65 -9.21
N ALA A 24 -6.03 -9.73 -9.82
CA ALA A 24 -6.24 -10.99 -9.13
C ALA A 24 -4.90 -11.59 -8.65
N SER A 25 -3.89 -11.58 -9.52
CA SER A 25 -2.55 -12.09 -9.22
C SER A 25 -1.85 -11.29 -8.11
N ILE A 26 -1.97 -9.96 -8.12
CA ILE A 26 -1.42 -9.10 -7.06
C ILE A 26 -2.08 -9.43 -5.71
N ARG A 27 -3.41 -9.61 -5.69
CA ARG A 27 -4.11 -9.96 -4.45
C ARG A 27 -3.68 -11.32 -3.93
N ALA A 28 -3.54 -12.32 -4.80
CA ALA A 28 -3.08 -13.65 -4.44
C ALA A 28 -1.65 -13.59 -3.86
N ALA A 29 -0.72 -12.91 -4.55
CA ALA A 29 0.66 -12.76 -4.10
C ALA A 29 0.77 -12.06 -2.72
N LEU A 30 -0.05 -11.04 -2.47
CA LEU A 30 -0.10 -10.38 -1.16
C LEU A 30 -0.61 -11.30 -0.05
N ALA A 31 -1.62 -12.13 -0.34
CA ALA A 31 -2.16 -13.09 0.62
C ALA A 31 -1.16 -14.23 0.89
N ASP A 32 -0.58 -14.80 -0.16
CA ASP A 32 0.39 -15.90 -0.10
C ASP A 32 1.68 -15.46 0.62
N GLY A 33 2.09 -14.20 0.43
CA GLY A 33 3.21 -13.58 1.15
C GLY A 33 2.91 -13.20 2.60
N GLY A 34 1.69 -13.42 3.10
CA GLY A 34 1.31 -13.11 4.48
C GLY A 34 1.04 -11.61 4.75
N TYR A 35 0.95 -10.77 3.72
CA TYR A 35 0.76 -9.32 3.87
C TYR A 35 -0.69 -8.93 4.14
N GLY A 36 -1.64 -9.84 3.99
CA GLY A 36 -3.06 -9.62 4.30
C GLY A 36 -3.99 -9.91 3.13
N THR A 37 -5.30 -9.74 3.34
CA THR A 37 -6.34 -10.19 2.40
C THR A 37 -6.99 -9.06 1.57
N SER A 38 -6.64 -7.80 1.87
CA SER A 38 -7.05 -6.60 1.14
C SER A 38 -5.86 -5.93 0.46
N PHE A 39 -6.09 -5.28 -0.69
CA PHE A 39 -5.03 -4.56 -1.41
C PHE A 39 -4.38 -3.49 -0.57
N GLN A 40 -5.18 -2.67 0.12
CA GLN A 40 -4.65 -1.56 0.91
C GLN A 40 -3.74 -2.08 2.03
N GLN A 41 -4.22 -3.05 2.82
CA GLN A 41 -3.43 -3.62 3.91
C GLN A 41 -2.19 -4.33 3.38
N GLY A 42 -2.35 -5.15 2.33
CA GLY A 42 -1.25 -5.90 1.74
C GLY A 42 -0.14 -4.99 1.21
N ILE A 43 -0.50 -3.92 0.50
CA ILE A 43 0.47 -2.95 -0.01
C ILE A 43 1.13 -2.17 1.13
N VAL A 44 0.39 -1.72 2.14
CA VAL A 44 0.98 -1.03 3.30
C VAL A 44 1.98 -1.93 4.04
N ASN A 45 1.62 -3.20 4.28
CA ASN A 45 2.50 -4.15 4.94
C ASN A 45 3.75 -4.46 4.12
N LEU A 46 3.60 -4.65 2.80
CA LEU A 46 4.74 -4.83 1.90
C LEU A 46 5.68 -3.62 1.91
N LEU A 47 5.13 -2.41 1.88
CA LEU A 47 5.92 -1.18 1.97
C LEU A 47 6.64 -1.07 3.31
N ASN A 48 5.99 -1.45 4.42
CA ASN A 48 6.62 -1.45 5.74
C ASN A 48 7.80 -2.43 5.82
N GLU A 49 7.68 -3.63 5.26
CA GLU A 49 8.81 -4.55 5.16
C GLU A 49 9.96 -3.96 4.32
N LEU A 50 9.65 -3.28 3.22
CA LEU A 50 10.67 -2.61 2.40
C LEU A 50 11.34 -1.43 3.12
N MET A 51 10.62 -0.71 3.99
CA MET A 51 11.15 0.38 4.81
C MET A 51 12.05 -0.18 5.92
N GLU A 52 11.63 -1.25 6.59
CA GLU A 52 12.42 -1.95 7.60
C GLU A 52 13.76 -2.43 7.04
N LYS A 53 13.75 -3.07 5.86
CA LYS A 53 14.97 -3.48 5.15
C LYS A 53 15.93 -2.33 4.83
N GLN A 54 15.42 -1.09 4.80
CA GLN A 54 16.19 0.13 4.58
C GLN A 54 16.52 0.87 5.88
N ASN A 55 16.19 0.32 7.05
CA ASN A 55 16.27 0.98 8.36
C ASN A 55 15.53 2.33 8.39
N ARG A 56 14.33 2.37 7.80
CA ARG A 56 13.45 3.55 7.79
C ARG A 56 12.20 3.28 8.62
N GLU A 57 11.60 4.36 9.11
CA GLU A 57 10.33 4.32 9.84
C GLU A 57 9.18 3.75 8.99
N PRO A 58 8.24 2.99 9.60
CA PRO A 58 7.10 2.43 8.90
C PRO A 58 6.08 3.50 8.49
N ILE A 59 5.32 3.20 7.45
CA ILE A 59 4.18 3.97 6.96
C ILE A 59 2.93 3.52 7.73
N THR A 60 2.41 4.39 8.60
CA THR A 60 1.18 4.18 9.39
C THR A 60 -0.04 4.77 8.71
#